data_AF-A0A3M7MTH2-F1
#
_entry.id   AF-A0A3M7MTH2-F1
#
_cell.length_a   1.000
_cell.length_b   1.000
_cell.length_c   1.000
_cell.angle_alpha   90.00
_cell.angle_beta   90.00
_cell.angle_gamma   90.00
#
_symmetry.space_group_name_H-M   'P 1'
#
loop_
_entity.id
_entity.type
_entity.pdbx_description
1 polymer ?
#
loop_
_entity_poly.entity_id
_entity_poly.type
_entity_poly.pdbx_seq_one_letter_code
_entity_poly.pdbx_strand_id
1 'polypeptide(L)'
;MVRTSVLNDALKSINNAEKAGKRQVMIRPSSKVIIKFLDVMQKHGYIGEYEEVDDHRSGKIVIQLNGRLNKTGVISPRYNVQLRDLEKWVVKLLPSRQFGYIVLTTSSGIMDHEEARRKHAPAASSGGKKQKKKWSKGKVKDKANHAVILDKATSDKLNKDVQSYRLITVAVLVDRLKINGSLARAALKDLEQKGVIRKVVSHSRGSIYTRAVAGSD
;
A
#
# COMPACT_ATOMS: atom_id res chain seq x y z
N MET A 1 -23.01 -16.42 -12.20
CA MET A 1 -21.61 -15.96 -12.41
C MET A 1 -21.42 -14.63 -11.68
N VAL A 2 -20.38 -14.49 -10.86
CA VAL A 2 -20.17 -13.30 -9.99
C VAL A 2 -19.44 -12.20 -10.77
N ARG A 3 -19.87 -10.94 -10.66
CA ARG A 3 -19.19 -9.79 -11.26
C ARG A 3 -17.93 -9.44 -10.45
N THR A 4 -16.76 -9.58 -11.07
CA THR A 4 -15.46 -9.32 -10.42
C THR A 4 -14.93 -7.90 -10.65
N SER A 5 -15.21 -7.27 -11.80
CA SER A 5 -14.74 -5.92 -12.11
C SER A 5 -15.76 -5.14 -12.93
N VAL A 6 -16.53 -4.29 -12.25
CA VAL A 6 -17.56 -3.44 -12.87
C VAL A 6 -17.02 -2.52 -13.96
N LEU A 7 -15.78 -2.04 -13.83
CA LEU A 7 -15.15 -1.19 -14.85
C LEU A 7 -14.81 -1.99 -16.12
N ASN A 8 -14.41 -3.26 -15.98
CA ASN A 8 -14.12 -4.11 -17.14
C ASN A 8 -15.38 -4.39 -17.95
N ASP A 9 -16.47 -4.70 -17.26
CA ASP A 9 -17.77 -4.96 -17.90
C ASP A 9 -18.30 -3.70 -18.61
N ALA A 10 -18.12 -2.53 -17.99
CA ALA A 10 -18.43 -1.23 -18.58
C ALA A 10 -17.64 -0.95 -19.87
N LEU A 11 -16.29 -1.00 -19.81
CA LEU A 11 -15.45 -0.71 -20.98
C LEU A 11 -15.65 -1.73 -22.11
N LYS A 12 -15.89 -3.00 -21.80
CA LYS A 12 -16.25 -4.01 -22.82
C LYS A 12 -17.55 -3.66 -23.52
N SER A 13 -18.56 -3.22 -22.78
CA SER A 13 -19.85 -2.83 -23.33
C SER A 13 -19.72 -1.62 -24.27
N ILE A 14 -18.91 -0.63 -23.89
CA ILE A 14 -18.56 0.52 -24.75
C ILE A 14 -17.87 0.06 -26.02
N ASN A 15 -16.81 -0.75 -25.92
CA ASN A 15 -16.04 -1.20 -27.08
C ASN A 15 -16.89 -2.03 -28.06
N ASN A 16 -17.80 -2.86 -27.54
CA ASN A 16 -18.71 -3.64 -28.36
C ASN A 16 -19.77 -2.76 -29.04
N ALA A 17 -20.29 -1.75 -28.33
CA ALA A 17 -21.26 -0.81 -28.90
C ALA A 17 -20.65 0.05 -30.00
N GLU A 18 -19.41 0.54 -29.80
CA GLU A 18 -18.67 1.31 -30.80
C GLU A 18 -18.39 0.49 -32.06
N LYS A 19 -17.90 -0.75 -31.90
CA LYS A 19 -17.67 -1.66 -33.02
C LYS A 19 -18.95 -2.00 -33.80
N ALA A 20 -20.09 -2.01 -33.10
CA ALA A 20 -21.39 -2.21 -33.72
C ALA A 20 -21.96 -0.91 -34.34
N GLY A 21 -21.27 0.23 -34.24
CA GLY A 21 -21.72 1.52 -34.78
C GLY A 21 -22.92 2.12 -34.04
N LYS A 22 -23.15 1.74 -32.79
CA LYS A 22 -24.27 2.29 -32.00
C LYS A 22 -23.96 3.73 -31.57
N ARG A 23 -24.96 4.61 -31.62
CA ARG A 23 -24.83 6.01 -31.18
C ARG A 23 -24.82 6.19 -29.66
N GLN A 24 -25.33 5.20 -28.92
CA GLN A 24 -25.40 5.26 -27.47
C GLN A 24 -25.22 3.88 -26.84
N VAL A 25 -24.71 3.86 -25.61
CA VAL A 25 -24.55 2.65 -24.80
C VAL A 25 -25.05 2.89 -23.38
N MET A 26 -25.80 1.93 -22.85
CA MET A 26 -26.27 1.93 -21.47
C MET A 26 -25.43 0.94 -20.65
N ILE A 27 -24.89 1.40 -19.53
CA ILE A 27 -24.03 0.62 -18.62
C ILE A 27 -24.74 0.44 -17.28
N ARG A 28 -24.67 -0.78 -16.74
CA ARG A 28 -25.16 -1.14 -15.40
C ARG A 28 -24.15 -2.08 -14.72
N PRO A 29 -23.64 -1.77 -13.52
CA PRO A 29 -24.04 -0.74 -12.57
C PRO A 29 -23.27 0.58 -12.73
N SER A 30 -23.84 1.70 -12.26
CA SER A 30 -23.10 2.94 -12.06
C SER A 30 -22.11 2.80 -10.90
N SER A 31 -20.93 3.39 -11.05
CA SER A 31 -19.91 3.44 -10.00
C SER A 31 -19.12 4.73 -10.12
N LYS A 32 -18.73 5.33 -8.99
CA LYS A 32 -17.88 6.54 -8.94
C LYS A 32 -16.58 6.40 -9.72
N VAL A 33 -16.04 5.17 -9.82
CA VAL A 33 -14.83 4.90 -10.61
C VAL A 33 -15.12 4.99 -12.11
N ILE A 34 -16.28 4.51 -12.54
CA ILE A 34 -16.71 4.57 -13.95
C ILE A 34 -16.96 6.03 -14.32
N ILE A 35 -17.73 6.77 -13.51
CA ILE A 35 -18.02 8.19 -13.73
C ILE A 35 -16.73 9.00 -13.90
N LYS A 36 -15.79 8.90 -12.94
CA LYS A 36 -14.50 9.59 -13.04
C LYS A 36 -13.63 9.14 -14.21
N PHE A 37 -13.79 7.90 -14.68
CA PHE A 37 -13.07 7.42 -15.87
C PHE A 37 -13.68 8.01 -17.14
N LEU A 38 -15.02 8.09 -17.21
CA LEU A 38 -15.75 8.72 -18.30
C LEU A 38 -15.44 10.22 -18.37
N ASP A 39 -15.30 10.92 -17.24
CA ASP A 39 -14.83 12.31 -17.22
C ASP A 39 -13.48 12.49 -17.94
N VAL A 40 -12.53 11.58 -17.70
CA VAL A 40 -11.22 11.62 -18.39
C VAL A 40 -11.39 11.34 -19.88
N MET A 41 -12.23 10.38 -20.26
CA MET A 41 -12.50 10.08 -21.67
C MET A 41 -13.19 11.24 -22.41
N GLN A 42 -14.11 11.93 -21.73
CA GLN A 42 -14.83 13.09 -22.27
C GLN A 42 -13.90 14.28 -22.45
N LYS A 43 -13.01 14.56 -21.47
CA LYS A 43 -12.00 15.62 -21.57
C LYS A 43 -11.09 15.48 -22.79
N HIS A 44 -10.74 14.25 -23.16
CA HIS A 44 -9.94 13.97 -24.35
C HIS A 44 -10.79 13.79 -25.64
N GLY A 45 -12.11 13.94 -25.55
CA GLY A 45 -13.01 13.92 -26.70
C GLY A 45 -13.23 12.55 -27.35
N TYR A 46 -13.02 11.45 -26.61
CA TYR A 46 -13.29 10.09 -27.11
C TYR A 46 -14.77 9.71 -27.05
N ILE A 47 -15.49 10.26 -26.06
CA ILE A 47 -16.94 10.05 -25.87
C ILE A 47 -17.64 11.40 -25.90
N GLY A 48 -18.94 11.39 -26.18
CA GLY A 48 -19.80 12.56 -26.07
C GLY A 48 -20.24 12.81 -24.62
N GLU A 49 -21.44 13.34 -24.49
CA GLU A 49 -22.08 13.52 -23.19
C GLU A 49 -22.54 12.18 -22.61
N TYR A 50 -22.58 12.12 -21.29
CA TYR A 50 -23.12 10.98 -20.57
C TYR A 50 -24.05 11.45 -19.46
N GLU A 51 -25.06 10.64 -19.17
CA GLU A 51 -26.08 10.91 -18.17
C GLU A 51 -26.13 9.76 -17.15
N GLU A 52 -26.14 10.09 -15.87
CA GLU A 52 -26.37 9.13 -14.79
C GLU A 52 -27.85 9.11 -14.43
N VAL A 53 -28.49 7.96 -14.65
CA VAL A 53 -29.89 7.71 -14.29
C VAL A 53 -29.93 6.96 -12.97
N ASP A 54 -30.55 7.56 -11.95
CA ASP A 54 -30.72 6.94 -10.64
C ASP A 54 -31.93 5.99 -10.63
N ASP A 55 -31.67 4.72 -10.31
CA ASP A 55 -32.69 3.68 -10.18
C ASP A 55 -32.95 3.30 -8.71
N HIS A 56 -32.47 4.12 -7.75
CA HIS A 56 -32.48 3.87 -6.31
C HIS A 56 -31.79 2.56 -5.90
N ARG A 57 -31.04 1.94 -6.81
CA ARG A 57 -30.30 0.69 -6.56
C ARG A 57 -28.82 0.90 -6.80
N SER A 58 -28.41 0.86 -8.06
CA SER A 58 -27.01 0.85 -8.47
C SER A 58 -26.73 1.79 -9.64
N GLY A 59 -27.72 2.59 -10.04
CA GLY A 59 -27.66 3.51 -11.16
C GLY A 59 -27.49 2.83 -12.52
N LYS A 60 -27.75 3.62 -13.57
CA LYS A 60 -27.40 3.31 -14.95
C LYS A 60 -26.70 4.52 -15.54
N ILE A 61 -25.77 4.30 -16.45
CA ILE A 61 -25.10 5.39 -17.17
C ILE A 61 -25.41 5.23 -18.65
N VAL A 62 -25.97 6.26 -19.27
CA VAL A 62 -26.17 6.33 -20.72
C VAL A 62 -25.07 7.21 -21.29
N ILE A 63 -24.29 6.69 -22.24
CA ILE A 63 -23.15 7.38 -22.84
C ILE A 63 -23.43 7.56 -24.33
N GLN A 64 -23.24 8.77 -24.84
CA GLN A 64 -23.25 9.06 -26.27
C GLN A 64 -21.88 8.76 -26.88
N LEU A 65 -21.90 8.05 -28.00
CA LEU A 65 -20.72 7.57 -28.71
C LEU A 65 -20.52 8.38 -30.00
N ASN A 66 -19.29 8.88 -30.19
CA ASN A 66 -18.94 9.77 -31.29
C ASN A 66 -18.27 9.06 -32.47
N GLY A 67 -18.02 7.74 -32.39
CA GLY A 67 -17.33 7.00 -33.45
C GLY A 67 -15.80 7.16 -33.45
N ARG A 68 -15.22 7.81 -32.43
CA ARG A 68 -13.76 8.09 -32.34
C ARG A 68 -12.99 7.02 -31.59
N LEU A 69 -13.66 6.08 -30.95
CA LEU A 69 -13.03 5.16 -30.02
C LEU A 69 -12.53 3.90 -30.73
N ASN A 70 -11.21 3.70 -30.80
CA ASN A 70 -10.66 2.48 -31.39
C ASN A 70 -10.72 1.27 -30.43
N LYS A 71 -10.28 1.48 -29.19
CA LYS A 71 -10.21 0.43 -28.16
C LYS A 71 -10.20 1.02 -26.77
N THR A 72 -10.97 0.43 -25.86
CA THR A 72 -10.87 0.65 -24.41
C THR A 72 -10.76 -0.67 -23.67
N GLY A 73 -10.10 -0.66 -22.53
CA GLY A 73 -9.91 -1.86 -21.73
C GLY A 73 -9.33 -1.56 -20.36
N VAL A 74 -9.49 -2.51 -19.44
CA VAL A 74 -8.92 -2.46 -18.09
C VAL A 74 -7.71 -3.38 -18.03
N ILE A 75 -6.64 -2.93 -17.38
CA ILE A 75 -5.49 -3.76 -17.04
C ILE A 75 -5.80 -4.50 -15.74
N SER A 76 -5.68 -5.83 -15.76
CA SER A 76 -5.92 -6.69 -14.61
C SER A 76 -4.76 -7.69 -14.43
N PRO A 77 -4.18 -7.81 -13.23
CA PRO A 77 -4.42 -7.04 -12.01
C PRO A 77 -3.97 -5.56 -12.14
N ARG A 78 -4.45 -4.70 -11.25
CA ARG A 78 -4.04 -3.28 -11.20
C ARG A 78 -2.64 -3.18 -10.57
N TYR A 79 -1.62 -3.04 -11.41
CA TYR A 79 -0.24 -2.92 -10.95
C TYR A 79 0.05 -1.56 -10.31
N ASN A 80 0.90 -1.57 -9.27
CA ASN A 80 1.49 -0.35 -8.75
C ASN A 80 2.62 0.10 -9.67
N VAL A 81 2.45 1.23 -10.35
CA VAL A 81 3.42 1.76 -11.31
C VAL A 81 4.14 2.98 -10.71
N GLN A 82 5.47 2.95 -10.71
CA GLN A 82 6.29 4.13 -10.37
C GLN A 82 6.43 5.04 -11.60
N LEU A 83 6.66 6.34 -11.38
CA LEU A 83 6.88 7.30 -12.48
C LEU A 83 8.02 6.87 -13.43
N ARG A 84 9.08 6.25 -12.88
CA ARG A 84 10.23 5.78 -13.65
C ARG A 84 9.87 4.69 -14.66
N ASP A 85 8.89 3.85 -14.33
CA ASP A 85 8.46 2.74 -15.20
C ASP A 85 7.30 3.11 -16.12
N LEU A 86 6.75 4.32 -16.00
CA LEU A 86 5.58 4.75 -16.77
C LEU A 86 5.85 4.73 -18.28
N GLU A 87 7.07 5.06 -18.70
CA GLU A 87 7.51 4.99 -20.10
C GLU A 87 7.38 3.58 -20.68
N LYS A 88 7.73 2.55 -19.90
CA LYS A 88 7.64 1.15 -20.32
C LYS A 88 6.18 0.75 -20.57
N TRP A 89 5.26 1.25 -19.74
CA TRP A 89 3.83 0.99 -19.90
C TRP A 89 3.23 1.73 -21.09
N VAL A 90 3.66 2.96 -21.36
CA VAL A 90 3.26 3.74 -22.55
C VAL A 90 3.62 2.97 -23.82
N VAL A 91 4.87 2.54 -23.94
CA VAL A 91 5.34 1.78 -25.13
C VAL A 91 4.62 0.44 -25.26
N LYS A 92 4.30 -0.22 -24.15
CA LYS A 92 3.63 -1.53 -24.16
C LYS A 92 2.15 -1.46 -24.52
N LEU A 93 1.45 -0.39 -24.13
CA LEU A 93 -0.01 -0.33 -24.18
C LEU A 93 -0.56 0.58 -25.26
N LEU A 94 0.14 1.68 -25.57
CA LEU A 94 -0.35 2.67 -26.52
C LEU A 94 0.15 2.37 -27.94
N PRO A 95 -0.67 2.59 -28.98
CA PRO A 95 -0.26 2.38 -30.37
C PRO A 95 0.88 3.31 -30.81
N SER A 96 0.91 4.54 -30.27
CA SER A 96 1.97 5.51 -30.52
C SER A 96 2.12 6.44 -29.32
N ARG A 97 3.21 7.21 -29.27
CA ARG A 97 3.45 8.20 -28.21
C ARG A 97 2.49 9.39 -28.25
N GLN A 98 1.91 9.67 -29.41
CA GLN A 98 1.01 10.81 -29.63
C GLN A 98 -0.47 10.42 -29.54
N PHE A 99 -0.79 9.13 -29.42
CA PHE A 99 -2.16 8.63 -29.47
C PHE A 99 -2.49 7.67 -28.33
N GLY A 100 -3.63 7.93 -27.69
CA GLY A 100 -4.14 7.15 -26.58
C GLY A 100 -3.66 7.65 -25.22
N TYR A 101 -4.40 7.29 -24.18
CA TYR A 101 -4.09 7.69 -22.81
C TYR A 101 -4.17 6.49 -21.89
N ILE A 102 -3.21 6.41 -20.97
CA ILE A 102 -3.27 5.49 -19.84
C ILE A 102 -3.88 6.24 -18.67
N VAL A 103 -4.97 5.72 -18.12
CA VAL A 103 -5.62 6.28 -16.93
C VAL A 103 -5.12 5.57 -15.68
N LEU A 104 -4.68 6.35 -14.70
CA LEU A 104 -4.09 5.89 -13.45
C LEU A 104 -4.94 6.35 -12.26
N THR A 105 -5.05 5.50 -11.24
CA THR A 105 -5.58 5.91 -9.93
C THR A 105 -4.42 6.35 -9.05
N THR A 106 -4.34 7.65 -8.77
CA THR A 106 -3.32 8.23 -7.90
C THR A 106 -3.93 8.70 -6.58
N SER A 107 -3.09 9.08 -5.60
CA SER A 107 -3.59 9.68 -4.35
C SER A 107 -4.35 11.00 -4.55
N SER A 108 -4.12 11.66 -5.68
CA SER A 108 -4.77 12.94 -6.03
C SER A 108 -6.01 12.75 -6.89
N GLY A 109 -6.39 11.50 -7.19
CA GLY A 109 -7.56 11.16 -8.01
C GLY A 109 -7.21 10.28 -9.21
N ILE A 110 -8.24 10.01 -10.02
CA ILE A 110 -8.11 9.33 -11.31
C ILE A 110 -7.72 10.37 -12.35
N MET A 111 -6.63 10.14 -13.07
CA MET A 111 -6.08 11.06 -14.07
C MET A 111 -5.31 10.28 -15.13
N ASP A 112 -5.04 10.90 -16.26
CA ASP A 112 -4.20 10.34 -17.30
C ASP A 112 -2.71 10.41 -16.94
N HIS A 113 -1.91 9.66 -17.70
CA HIS A 113 -0.48 9.54 -17.50
C HIS A 113 0.31 10.83 -17.81
N GLU A 114 -0.21 11.75 -18.64
CA GLU A 114 0.44 13.04 -18.86
C GLU A 114 0.19 13.98 -17.69
N GLU A 115 -1.04 14.09 -17.21
CA GLU A 115 -1.32 14.84 -15.98
C GLU A 115 -0.53 14.30 -14.79
N ALA A 116 -0.40 12.98 -14.68
CA ALA A 116 0.40 12.34 -13.63
C ALA A 116 1.88 12.75 -13.71
N ARG A 117 2.44 12.91 -14.91
CA ARG A 117 3.80 13.44 -15.11
C ARG A 117 3.87 14.93 -14.77
N ARG A 118 2.93 15.74 -15.25
CA ARG A 118 2.89 17.20 -15.00
C ARG A 118 2.78 17.54 -13.51
N LYS A 119 1.92 16.82 -12.77
CA LYS A 119 1.74 17.03 -11.32
C LYS A 119 2.96 16.59 -10.49
N HIS A 120 3.90 15.84 -11.07
CA HIS A 120 5.15 15.42 -10.44
C HIS A 120 6.39 16.12 -11.01
N ALA A 121 6.29 16.77 -12.18
CA ALA A 121 7.32 17.66 -12.69
C ALA A 121 7.42 18.85 -11.73
N PRO A 122 8.60 19.13 -11.17
CA PRO A 122 8.74 20.24 -10.26
C PRO A 122 8.55 21.52 -11.07
N ALA A 123 7.45 22.23 -10.82
CA ALA A 123 7.51 23.68 -10.89
C ALA A 123 8.70 24.11 -10.02
N ALA A 124 9.60 24.89 -10.61
CA ALA A 124 10.79 25.40 -9.95
C ALA A 124 10.44 25.97 -8.57
N SER A 125 11.24 25.60 -7.57
CA SER A 125 11.44 26.28 -6.28
C SER A 125 10.24 27.04 -5.69
N SER A 126 9.52 26.42 -4.73
CA SER A 126 9.11 27.04 -3.45
C SER A 126 7.94 26.29 -2.83
N GLY A 127 7.94 26.22 -1.49
CA GLY A 127 6.68 26.21 -0.74
C GLY A 127 6.12 24.85 -0.32
N GLY A 128 6.68 24.31 0.76
CA GLY A 128 5.92 23.57 1.76
C GLY A 128 5.48 22.16 1.39
N LYS A 129 6.02 21.17 2.12
CA LYS A 129 5.41 19.84 2.22
C LYS A 129 3.98 19.99 2.76
N LYS A 130 2.99 20.17 1.87
CA LYS A 130 1.57 20.03 2.21
C LYS A 130 1.37 18.59 2.68
N GLN A 131 1.20 18.45 3.98
CA GLN A 131 1.00 17.19 4.67
C GLN A 131 -0.19 16.47 4.01
N LYS A 132 0.10 15.38 3.29
CA LYS A 132 -0.92 14.52 2.69
C LYS A 132 -1.94 14.19 3.79
N LYS A 133 -3.23 14.42 3.51
CA LYS A 133 -4.34 13.99 4.36
C LYS A 133 -4.23 12.48 4.51
N LYS A 134 -3.62 12.06 5.62
CA LYS A 134 -3.38 10.67 5.99
C LYS A 134 -4.75 10.16 6.41
N TRP A 135 -5.37 9.32 5.56
CA TRP A 135 -6.46 8.45 6.02
C TRP A 135 -5.98 7.83 7.34
N SER A 136 -6.80 7.88 8.39
CA SER A 136 -6.50 7.19 9.64
C SER A 136 -6.54 5.70 9.37
N LYS A 137 -5.44 5.20 8.78
CA LYS A 137 -5.08 3.80 8.77
C LYS A 137 -4.99 3.47 10.25
N GLY A 138 -6.07 2.90 10.80
CA GLY A 138 -6.29 2.77 12.24
C GLY A 138 -4.98 2.37 12.89
N LYS A 139 -4.52 3.15 13.88
CA LYS A 139 -3.15 3.15 14.45
C LYS A 139 -2.45 1.83 14.14
N VAL A 140 -1.78 1.77 12.98
CA VAL A 140 -0.98 0.61 12.65
C VAL A 140 0.15 0.71 13.66
N LYS A 141 0.12 -0.19 14.65
CA LYS A 141 1.13 -0.28 15.70
C LYS A 141 2.48 -0.07 15.04
N ASP A 142 3.15 1.03 15.36
CA ASP A 142 4.44 1.37 14.76
C ASP A 142 5.32 0.13 14.86
N LYS A 143 6.00 -0.21 13.76
CA LYS A 143 6.97 -1.31 13.79
C LYS A 143 7.93 -1.00 14.93
N ALA A 144 8.01 -1.90 15.91
CA ALA A 144 8.93 -1.75 17.01
C ALA A 144 10.35 -1.73 16.41
N ASN A 145 10.96 -0.55 16.39
CA ASN A 145 12.35 -0.38 15.96
C ASN A 145 13.25 -0.87 17.11
N HIS A 146 13.51 -2.17 17.12
CA HIS A 146 14.42 -2.77 18.07
C HIS A 146 15.87 -2.43 17.72
N ALA A 147 16.65 -1.99 18.69
CA ALA A 147 18.08 -1.72 18.51
C ALA A 147 18.82 -3.02 18.16
N VAL A 148 19.71 -2.95 17.16
CA VAL A 148 20.51 -4.09 16.66
C VAL A 148 21.97 -3.99 17.14
N ILE A 149 22.33 -2.92 17.85
CA ILE A 149 23.65 -2.69 18.45
C ILE A 149 23.48 -2.48 19.96
N LEU A 150 24.38 -3.06 20.76
CA LEU A 150 24.45 -2.83 22.20
C LEU A 150 25.34 -1.63 22.48
N ASP A 151 24.73 -0.45 22.66
CA ASP A 151 25.44 0.74 23.13
C ASP A 151 25.82 0.58 24.61
N LYS A 152 26.90 1.27 25.04
CA LYS A 152 27.39 1.23 26.43
C LYS A 152 26.28 1.54 27.45
N ALA A 153 25.44 2.53 27.16
CA ALA A 153 24.30 2.89 28.01
C ALA A 153 23.25 1.77 28.16
N THR A 154 23.05 0.96 27.12
CA THR A 154 22.11 -0.17 27.14
C THR A 154 22.70 -1.36 27.87
N SER A 155 24.02 -1.59 27.75
CA SER A 155 24.74 -2.60 28.52
C SER A 155 24.71 -2.34 30.02
N ASP A 156 24.93 -1.09 30.44
CA ASP A 156 24.88 -0.71 31.85
C ASP A 156 23.48 -0.85 32.45
N LYS A 157 22.43 -0.55 31.65
CA LYS A 157 21.03 -0.77 32.03
C LYS A 157 20.69 -2.25 32.15
N LEU A 158 21.12 -3.07 31.18
CA LEU A 158 20.92 -4.52 31.21
C LEU A 158 21.45 -5.13 32.53
N ASN A 159 22.67 -4.79 32.94
CA ASN A 159 23.26 -5.36 34.16
C ASN A 159 22.50 -4.97 35.44
N LYS A 160 21.94 -3.75 35.50
CA LYS A 160 21.15 -3.28 36.65
C LYS A 160 19.76 -3.91 36.66
N ASP A 161 19.08 -3.90 35.52
CA ASP A 161 17.67 -4.29 35.41
C ASP A 161 17.48 -5.81 35.58
N VAL A 162 18.43 -6.61 35.10
CA VAL A 162 18.37 -8.08 35.18
C VAL A 162 18.30 -8.60 36.61
N GLN A 163 18.94 -7.92 37.57
CA GLN A 163 18.91 -8.32 38.99
C GLN A 163 17.54 -8.05 39.66
N SER A 164 16.79 -7.08 39.14
CA SER A 164 15.44 -6.75 39.61
C SER A 164 14.40 -7.76 39.11
N TYR A 165 14.64 -8.38 37.95
CA TYR A 165 13.66 -9.25 37.31
C TYR A 165 13.56 -10.63 37.97
N ARG A 166 12.34 -10.99 38.38
CA ARG A 166 12.01 -12.32 38.90
C ARG A 166 11.97 -13.38 37.79
N LEU A 167 11.56 -13.00 36.58
CA LEU A 167 11.50 -13.87 35.41
C LEU A 167 12.32 -13.26 34.29
N ILE A 168 13.32 -14.00 33.81
CA ILE A 168 14.24 -13.52 32.78
C ILE A 168 14.08 -14.42 31.55
N THR A 169 13.58 -13.83 30.46
CA THR A 169 13.43 -14.50 29.16
C THR A 169 13.78 -13.55 28.04
N VAL A 170 13.98 -14.08 26.83
CA VAL A 170 14.24 -13.28 25.62
C VAL A 170 13.14 -12.22 25.40
N ALA A 171 11.87 -12.57 25.63
CA ALA A 171 10.75 -11.64 25.47
C ALA A 171 10.81 -10.47 26.45
N VAL A 172 11.15 -10.74 27.72
CA VAL A 172 11.29 -9.69 28.76
C VAL A 172 12.37 -8.68 28.38
N LEU A 173 13.52 -9.15 27.87
CA LEU A 173 14.60 -8.25 27.43
C LEU A 173 14.21 -7.44 26.19
N VAL A 174 13.53 -8.06 25.21
CA VAL A 174 13.05 -7.37 24.00
C VAL A 174 12.03 -6.28 24.35
N ASP A 175 11.13 -6.54 25.29
CA ASP A 175 10.10 -5.59 25.70
C ASP A 175 10.63 -4.43 26.53
N ARG A 176 11.57 -4.70 27.45
CA ARG A 176 12.12 -3.70 28.39
C ARG A 176 13.24 -2.87 27.80
N LEU A 177 14.22 -3.52 27.17
CA LEU A 177 15.40 -2.84 26.62
C LEU A 177 15.23 -2.46 25.15
N LYS A 178 14.11 -2.84 24.52
CA LYS A 178 13.84 -2.58 23.09
C LYS A 178 14.98 -3.03 22.18
N ILE A 179 15.64 -4.13 22.52
CA ILE A 179 16.71 -4.76 21.71
C ILE A 179 16.16 -5.89 20.84
N ASN A 180 16.90 -6.25 19.79
CA ASN A 180 16.55 -7.38 18.93
C ASN A 180 16.67 -8.72 19.69
N GLY A 181 15.84 -9.71 19.34
CA GLY A 181 15.83 -11.02 19.98
C GLY A 181 17.16 -11.78 19.83
N SER A 182 17.90 -11.56 18.75
CA SER A 182 19.25 -12.12 18.59
C SER A 182 20.23 -11.60 19.64
N LEU A 183 20.24 -10.28 19.87
CA LEU A 183 21.06 -9.66 20.91
C LEU A 183 20.62 -10.11 22.31
N ALA A 184 19.31 -10.21 22.56
CA ALA A 184 18.81 -10.70 23.84
C ALA A 184 19.27 -12.13 24.13
N ARG A 185 19.33 -13.02 23.13
CA ARG A 185 19.89 -14.38 23.31
C ARG A 185 21.39 -14.36 23.60
N ALA A 186 22.14 -13.53 22.87
CA ALA A 186 23.58 -13.40 23.11
C ALA A 186 23.88 -12.83 24.51
N ALA A 187 23.12 -11.82 24.92
CA ALA A 187 23.21 -11.21 26.25
C ALA A 187 22.88 -12.20 27.38
N LEU A 188 21.85 -13.04 27.22
CA LEU A 188 21.54 -14.08 28.22
C LEU A 188 22.66 -15.11 28.34
N LYS A 189 23.29 -15.50 27.23
CA LYS A 189 24.43 -16.42 27.24
C LYS A 189 25.64 -15.83 27.98
N ASP A 190 25.92 -14.54 27.75
CA ASP A 190 27.01 -13.82 28.43
C ASP A 190 26.72 -13.63 29.94
N LEU A 191 25.47 -13.32 30.30
CA LEU A 191 25.03 -13.20 31.70
C LEU A 191 25.03 -14.54 32.44
N GLU A 192 24.72 -15.65 31.75
CA GLU A 192 24.82 -17.02 32.26
C GLU A 192 26.29 -17.38 32.52
N GLN A 193 27.20 -17.06 31.58
CA GLN A 193 28.64 -17.27 31.77
C GLN A 193 29.22 -16.45 32.92
N LYS A 194 28.72 -15.23 33.13
CA LYS A 194 29.10 -14.36 34.26
C LYS A 194 28.46 -14.77 35.59
N GLY A 195 27.57 -15.77 35.60
CA GLY A 195 26.92 -16.27 36.82
C GLY A 195 25.89 -15.33 37.43
N VAL A 196 25.45 -14.29 36.71
CA VAL A 196 24.46 -13.31 37.21
C VAL A 196 23.04 -13.90 37.18
N ILE A 197 22.80 -14.86 36.28
CA ILE A 197 21.50 -15.52 36.09
C ILE A 197 21.67 -17.04 36.07
N ARG A 198 20.71 -17.77 36.66
CA ARG A 198 20.64 -19.23 36.65
C ARG A 198 19.59 -19.69 35.66
N LYS A 199 19.94 -20.69 34.84
CA LYS A 199 19.00 -21.34 33.94
C LYS A 199 18.08 -22.27 34.72
N VAL A 200 16.76 -22.11 34.56
CA VAL A 200 15.76 -22.95 35.24
C VAL A 200 15.29 -24.06 34.31
N VAL A 201 14.86 -23.71 33.11
CA VAL A 201 14.33 -24.66 32.12
C VAL A 201 14.88 -24.33 30.74
N SER A 202 15.25 -25.36 29.98
CA SER A 202 15.70 -25.24 28.60
C SER A 202 14.88 -26.10 27.65
N HIS A 203 14.29 -25.48 26.64
CA HIS A 203 13.66 -26.14 25.51
C HIS A 203 14.19 -25.60 24.18
N SER A 204 13.96 -26.32 23.08
CA SER A 204 14.34 -25.89 21.73
C SER A 204 13.71 -24.55 21.30
N ARG A 205 12.55 -24.20 21.88
CA ARG A 205 11.81 -22.96 21.58
C ARG A 205 12.15 -21.77 22.49
N GLY A 206 12.87 -21.99 23.58
CA GLY A 206 13.19 -20.94 24.54
C GLY A 206 13.84 -21.46 25.81
N SER A 207 14.58 -20.58 26.48
CA SER A 207 15.16 -20.84 27.80
C SER A 207 14.62 -19.83 28.80
N ILE A 208 14.35 -20.31 30.01
CA ILE A 208 13.86 -19.52 31.13
C ILE A 208 14.97 -19.40 32.15
N TYR A 209 15.25 -18.17 32.55
CA TYR A 209 16.27 -17.82 33.52
C TYR A 209 15.63 -17.15 34.75
N THR A 210 16.29 -17.30 35.89
CA THR A 210 16.01 -16.58 37.12
C THR A 210 17.28 -15.86 37.57
N ARG A 211 17.14 -14.80 38.38
CA ARG A 211 18.31 -14.14 38.99
C ARG A 211 19.08 -15.14 39.86
N ALA A 212 20.40 -15.04 39.88
CA ALA A 212 21.20 -15.75 40.87
C ALA A 212 20.95 -15.11 42.25
N VAL A 213 20.29 -15.84 43.15
CA VAL A 213 20.17 -15.44 44.55
C VAL A 213 21.37 -16.04 45.28
N ALA A 214 22.09 -15.22 46.05
CA ALA A 214 23.12 -15.72 46.96
C ALA A 214 22.44 -16.53 48.08
N GLY A 215 22.15 -17.81 47.85
CA GLY A 215 21.61 -18.71 48.87
C GLY A 215 20.52 -19.69 48.42
N SER A 216 20.73 -20.47 47.35
CA SER A 216 19.92 -21.68 47.13
C SER A 216 20.62 -22.64 46.16
N ASP A 217 21.13 -23.75 46.72
CA ASP A 217 21.43 -25.00 46.01
C ASP A 217 20.25 -25.43 45.10
#